data_AF-A0A1F8QR51-F1
#
_entry.id   AF-A0A1F8QR51-F1
#
_cell.length_a   1.000
_cell.length_b   1.000
_cell.length_c   1.000
_cell.angle_alpha   90.00
_cell.angle_beta   90.00
_cell.angle_gamma   90.00
#
_symmetry.space_group_name_H-M   'P 1'
#
loop_
_entity.id
_entity.type
_entity.pdbx_description
1 polymer ?
#
loop_
_entity_poly.entity_id
_entity_poly.type
_entity_poly.pdbx_seq_one_letter_code
_entity_poly.pdbx_strand_id
1 'polypeptide(L)' 'MGGKLHGFWYAFGEHDGFVLIEAPDNAAAAAFSVGISAGGSLRSTETTVLLTVEETIDMLRRAHDLPYRPPGEVK' A
#
# COMPACT_ATOMS: atom_id res chain seq x y z
N MET A 1 -15.01 -1.08 12.42
CA MET A 1 -13.91 -0.86 11.48
C MET A 1 -14.56 -0.61 10.14
N GLY A 2 -14.69 0.67 9.74
CA GLY A 2 -15.21 1.01 8.43
C GLY A 2 -14.23 0.51 7.37
N GLY A 3 -14.74 0.16 6.19
CA GLY A 3 -13.92 -0.34 5.10
C GLY A 3 -14.69 -1.34 4.24
N LYS A 4 -14.21 -1.56 3.02
CA LYS A 4 -14.84 -2.41 2.04
C LYS A 4 -13.84 -3.44 1.53
N LEU A 5 -14.21 -4.71 1.60
CA LEU A 5 -13.52 -5.76 0.86
C LEU A 5 -13.97 -5.72 -0.60
N HIS A 6 -13.06 -5.43 -1.52
CA HIS A 6 -13.34 -5.43 -2.96
C HIS A 6 -13.28 -6.84 -3.54
N GLY A 7 -12.40 -7.68 -2.99
CA GLY A 7 -12.33 -9.08 -3.40
C GLY A 7 -11.13 -9.80 -2.81
N PHE A 8 -11.12 -11.10 -3.09
CA PHE A 8 -10.10 -12.04 -2.70
C PHE A 8 -9.84 -12.99 -3.86
N TRP A 9 -8.57 -13.22 -4.18
CA TRP A 9 -8.15 -14.06 -5.29
C TRP A 9 -7.02 -14.97 -4.88
N TYR A 10 -7.03 -16.20 -5.38
CA TYR A 10 -5.87 -17.08 -5.33
C TYR A 10 -5.02 -16.91 -6.58
N ALA A 11 -3.71 -17.04 -6.42
CA ALA A 11 -2.76 -16.97 -7.51
C ALA A 11 -1.60 -17.93 -7.28
N PHE A 12 -0.92 -18.30 -8.36
CA PHE A 12 0.38 -18.95 -8.27
C PHE A 12 1.47 -17.88 -8.18
N GLY A 13 2.47 -18.07 -7.32
CA GLY A 13 3.59 -17.15 -7.17
C GLY A 13 4.21 -17.22 -5.78
N GLU A 14 4.81 -16.11 -5.34
CA GLU A 14 5.38 -15.98 -3.99
C GLU A 14 4.30 -15.98 -2.90
N HIS A 15 3.13 -15.42 -3.23
CA HIS A 15 1.95 -15.41 -2.37
C HIS A 15 0.79 -16.11 -3.06
N ASP A 16 0.09 -16.96 -2.30
CA ASP A 16 -1.01 -17.74 -2.82
C ASP A 16 -2.33 -16.96 -2.85
N GLY A 17 -2.40 -15.78 -2.22
CA GLY A 17 -3.64 -15.02 -2.06
C GLY A 17 -3.44 -13.51 -2.11
N PHE A 18 -4.38 -12.82 -2.73
CA PHE A 18 -4.45 -11.37 -2.81
C PHE A 18 -5.78 -10.88 -2.25
N VAL A 19 -5.72 -9.84 -1.43
CA VAL A 19 -6.90 -9.16 -0.86
C VAL A 19 -6.84 -7.70 -1.29
N LEU A 20 -7.92 -7.20 -1.86
CA LEU A 20 -8.09 -5.77 -2.09
C LEU A 20 -9.12 -5.22 -1.10
N ILE A 21 -8.68 -4.31 -0.23
CA ILE A 21 -9.55 -3.60 0.70
C ILE A 21 -9.45 -2.09 0.51
N GLU A 22 -10.55 -1.42 0.75
CA GLU A 22 -10.60 0.02 1.01
C GLU A 22 -10.77 0.22 2.51
N ALA A 23 -9.86 0.96 3.11
CA ALA A 23 -9.90 1.33 4.52
C ALA A 23 -10.07 2.85 4.66
N PRO A 24 -10.72 3.34 5.72
CA PRO A 24 -10.97 4.76 5.93
C PRO A 24 -9.67 5.55 6.19
N ASP A 25 -8.64 4.88 6.71
CA ASP A 25 -7.30 5.44 6.92
C ASP A 25 -6.24 4.32 7.04
N ASN A 26 -4.97 4.70 7.09
CA ASN A 26 -3.85 3.77 7.22
C ASN A 26 -3.85 3.00 8.55
N ALA A 27 -4.41 3.56 9.62
CA ALA A 27 -4.47 2.87 10.92
C ALA A 27 -5.48 1.70 10.87
N ALA A 28 -6.62 1.90 10.21
CA ALA A 28 -7.61 0.86 9.95
C ALA A 28 -7.04 -0.23 9.02
N ALA A 29 -6.31 0.13 7.97
CA ALA A 29 -5.64 -0.83 7.09
C ALA A 29 -4.59 -1.67 7.84
N ALA A 30 -3.77 -1.02 8.68
CA ALA A 30 -2.78 -1.71 9.50
C ALA A 30 -3.43 -2.65 10.53
N ALA A 31 -4.52 -2.22 11.18
CA ALA A 31 -5.27 -3.07 12.11
C ALA A 31 -5.86 -4.31 11.42
N PHE A 32 -6.37 -4.16 10.19
CA PHE A 32 -6.83 -5.28 9.38
C PHE A 32 -5.69 -6.25 9.04
N SER A 33 -4.56 -5.72 8.56
CA SER A 33 -3.37 -6.52 8.23
C SER A 33 -2.90 -7.34 9.44
N VAL A 34 -2.74 -6.71 10.60
CA VAL A 34 -2.36 -7.38 11.85
C VAL A 34 -3.40 -8.43 12.27
N GLY A 35 -4.70 -8.11 12.18
CA GLY A 35 -5.77 -9.04 12.54
C GLY A 35 -5.76 -10.30 11.68
N ILE A 36 -5.48 -10.16 10.39
CA ILE A 36 -5.34 -11.30 9.47
C ILE A 36 -4.07 -12.11 9.78
N SER A 37 -2.93 -11.47 9.98
CA SER A 37 -1.67 -12.17 10.28
C SER A 37 -1.70 -12.89 11.63
N ALA A 38 -2.47 -12.39 12.60
CA ALA A 38 -2.62 -13.00 13.92
C ALA A 38 -3.37 -14.35 13.91
N GLY A 39 -4.08 -14.70 12.83
CA GLY A 39 -4.84 -15.95 12.72
C GLY A 39 -3.99 -17.21 12.62
N GLY A 40 -2.67 -17.11 12.47
CA GLY A 40 -1.72 -18.23 12.47
C GLY A 40 -1.77 -19.15 11.23
N SER A 41 -2.76 -18.99 10.35
CA SER A 41 -2.86 -19.75 9.10
C SER A 41 -2.00 -19.21 7.96
N LEU A 42 -1.48 -17.98 8.10
CA LEU A 42 -0.66 -17.33 7.08
C LEU A 42 0.81 -17.40 7.45
N ARG A 43 1.65 -17.86 6.51
CA ARG A 43 3.10 -17.93 6.69
C ARG A 43 3.77 -16.57 6.56
N SER A 44 3.31 -15.76 5.61
CA SER A 44 3.80 -14.41 5.35
C SER A 44 2.66 -13.54 4.81
N THR A 45 2.73 -12.25 5.09
CA THR A 45 1.75 -11.24 4.66
C THR A 45 2.48 -9.97 4.26
N GLU A 46 2.20 -9.47 3.07
CA GLU A 46 2.65 -8.16 2.60
C GLU A 46 1.44 -7.24 2.45
N THR A 47 1.59 -5.97 2.82
CA THR A 47 0.52 -4.97 2.70
C THR A 47 1.04 -3.76 1.96
N THR A 48 0.47 -3.51 0.78
CA THR A 48 0.84 -2.40 -0.09
C THR A 48 -0.30 -1.40 -0.13
N VAL A 49 -0.03 -0.16 0.28
CA VAL A 49 -0.99 0.95 0.13
C VAL A 49 -1.03 1.36 -1.33
N LEU A 50 -2.23 1.36 -1.91
CA LEU A 50 -2.44 1.82 -3.27
C LEU A 50 -2.74 3.32 -3.27
N LEU A 51 -2.16 4.05 -4.23
CA LEU A 51 -2.48 5.44 -4.47
C LEU A 51 -3.67 5.54 -5.42
N THR A 52 -4.54 6.51 -5.15
CA THR A 52 -5.55 6.93 -6.12
C THR A 52 -4.91 7.64 -7.32
N VAL A 53 -5.67 7.80 -8.39
CA VAL A 53 -5.23 8.53 -9.58
C VAL A 53 -4.94 9.99 -9.22
N GLU A 54 -5.79 10.60 -8.41
CA GLU A 54 -5.68 11.98 -7.95
C GLU A 54 -4.42 12.19 -7.11
N GLU A 55 -4.17 11.33 -6.12
CA GLU A 55 -2.95 11.37 -5.30
C GLU A 55 -1.70 11.19 -6.16
N THR A 56 -1.76 10.32 -7.15
CA THR A 56 -0.65 10.10 -8.09
C THR A 56 -0.36 11.35 -8.91
N ILE A 57 -1.39 12.02 -9.44
CA ILE A 57 -1.23 13.27 -10.20
C ILE A 57 -0.66 14.38 -9.32
N ASP A 58 -1.17 14.55 -8.10
CA ASP A 58 -0.67 15.57 -7.18
C ASP A 58 0.77 15.29 -6.73
N MET A 59 1.12 14.03 -6.52
CA MET A 59 2.50 13.60 -6.26
C MET A 59 3.42 13.94 -7.43
N LEU A 60 3.01 13.65 -8.68
CA LEU A 60 3.79 13.96 -9.88
C LEU A 60 4.01 15.47 -10.06
N ARG A 61 2.99 16.30 -9.77
CA ARG A 61 3.13 17.77 -9.79
C ARG A 61 4.16 18.25 -8.77
N ARG A 62 4.12 17.75 -7.53
CA ARG A 62 5.12 18.09 -6.51
C ARG A 62 6.52 17.63 -6.89
N ALA A 63 6.64 16.46 -7.53
CA ALA A 63 7.91 15.93 -7.99
C ALA A 63 8.54 16.79 -9.10
N HIS A 64 7.73 17.35 -10.01
CA HIS A 64 8.20 18.27 -11.04
C HIS A 64 8.90 19.51 -10.44
N ASP A 65 8.41 20.00 -9.30
CA ASP A 65 8.93 21.21 -8.64
C ASP A 65 10.13 20.94 -7.71
N LEU A 66 10.56 19.66 -7.59
CA LEU A 66 11.71 19.24 -6.79
C LEU A 66 12.95 19.10 -7.68
N PRO A 67 13.84 20.12 -7.77
CA PRO A 67 15.09 19.96 -8.49
C PRO A 67 15.95 18.89 -7.80
N TYR A 68 16.21 17.79 -8.49
CA TYR A 68 17.19 16.80 -8.02
C TYR A 68 18.57 17.44 -8.05
N ARG A 69 19.18 17.58 -6.86
CA ARG A 69 20.57 18.00 -6.74
C ARG A 69 21.44 16.77 -6.46
N PRO A 70 22.33 16.37 -7.39
CA PRO A 70 23.22 15.25 -7.14
C PRO A 70 24.15 15.57 -5.95
N PRO A 71 24.49 14.57 -5.12
CA PRO A 71 25.45 14.75 -4.05
C PRO A 71 26.82 15.20 -4.60
N GLY A 72 27.38 16.30 -4.07
CA GLY A 72 28.75 16.76 -4.40
C GLY A 72 28.85 18.09 -5.15
N GLU A 73 27.75 18.71 -5.54
CA GLU A 73 27.78 20.03 -6.19
C GLU A 73 28.03 21.14 -5.14
N VAL A 74 29.28 21.61 -5.00
CA VAL A 74 29.64 22.77 -4.14
C VAL A 74 29.64 24.04 -4.98
N LYS A 75 29.15 25.13 -4.39
CA LYS A 75 28.96 26.45 -5.01
C LYS A 75 30.27 27.08 -5.51
#